data_AF-A0A6P7SZ88-F1
#
_entry.id   AF-A0A6P7SZ88-F1
#
_cell.length_a   1.000
_cell.length_b   1.000
_cell.length_c   1.000
_cell.angle_alpha   90.00
_cell.angle_beta   90.00
_cell.angle_gamma   90.00
#
_symmetry.space_group_name_H-M   'P 1'
#
loop_
_entity.id
_entity.type
_entity.pdbx_description
1 polymer ?
#
loop_
_entity_poly.entity_id
_entity_poly.type
_entity_poly.pdbx_seq_one_letter_code
_entity_poly.pdbx_strand_id
1 'polypeptide(L)'
;MEYEDEIMTSVSESNISQLPIQDILWILHAEKTILEDSEEETALILSIQDERGLQLTSAVFESMLSLEFSSIFYLLSEAMLHPLKGKSRKPRCLTCNSADLFQRLKSGHSKLDEICLPIFYGSDVVVPARSQTPLFYQCSTCHIRATPDYFQTCNQCKSVRYCSEKCQLIDLNGLVPGDPKSSHQEWCLKMQTYQEVTDTLADLPFNYNKETTSQDFTPKKYQEFLVLHGVYNIGVWRYECPSKQFSVWEYGELTEVDFPFVLVEERELGCPSGLKQLQHAQQTEIGDIANWFSYYKWRSFSLDSPIAILLTYPLTLFYIITSCLQLHYPNFGIELPKQLVVHVIGAEKEADMFHYFKELTYLLPSYLLEIHLYGKKISRKANGWKKLADNMSFQLHRGHWHNFSGETPHFVIGFNAGLGAYKSWTDTLKRLHKENIAAYFTEFCQHSHDWSAMSLKKLKSGIRLTAPIINPFRSPVRMFSDENCLPSYSNAFLSHLEYENIDDFE
;
A
#
# COMPACT_ATOMS: atom_id res chain seq x y z
N MET A 1 -6.92 -21.27 29.07
CA MET A 1 -7.56 -22.20 30.02
C MET A 1 -8.73 -21.55 30.76
N GLU A 2 -8.56 -20.69 31.78
CA GLU A 2 -9.74 -20.12 32.50
C GLU A 2 -10.63 -19.21 31.63
N TYR A 3 -10.06 -18.50 30.65
CA TYR A 3 -10.83 -17.68 29.69
C TYR A 3 -11.55 -18.50 28.61
N GLU A 4 -11.10 -19.73 28.32
CA GLU A 4 -11.69 -20.59 27.29
C GLU A 4 -12.90 -21.36 27.84
N ASP A 5 -12.83 -21.79 29.10
CA ASP A 5 -13.94 -22.49 29.77
C ASP A 5 -15.14 -21.56 30.06
N GLU A 6 -14.91 -20.27 30.39
CA GLU A 6 -15.99 -19.27 30.52
C GLU A 6 -16.66 -18.95 29.17
N ILE A 7 -15.91 -18.91 28.06
CA ILE A 7 -16.46 -18.68 26.71
C ILE A 7 -17.36 -19.84 26.28
N MET A 8 -16.96 -21.09 26.57
CA MET A 8 -17.74 -22.29 26.25
C MET A 8 -19.09 -22.37 26.98
N THR A 9 -19.21 -21.76 28.16
CA THR A 9 -20.46 -21.79 28.95
C THR A 9 -21.57 -20.83 28.47
N SER A 10 -21.29 -19.94 27.50
CA SER A 10 -22.25 -18.90 27.08
C SER A 10 -23.09 -19.23 25.85
N VAL A 11 -22.68 -20.21 25.03
CA VAL A 11 -23.37 -20.59 23.79
C VAL A 11 -24.25 -21.81 24.07
N SER A 12 -25.55 -21.63 24.26
CA SER A 12 -26.46 -22.79 24.37
C SER A 12 -26.62 -23.47 23.01
N GLU A 13 -26.06 -24.67 22.85
CA GLU A 13 -26.17 -25.53 21.66
C GLU A 13 -27.65 -25.71 21.20
N SER A 14 -28.60 -25.64 22.14
CA SER A 14 -30.05 -25.73 21.90
C SER A 14 -30.65 -24.57 21.08
N ASN A 15 -30.05 -23.38 21.09
CA ASN A 15 -30.57 -22.21 20.37
C ASN A 15 -30.12 -22.17 18.90
N ILE A 16 -28.97 -22.78 18.58
CA ILE A 16 -28.39 -22.75 17.23
C ILE A 16 -29.05 -23.79 16.31
N SER A 17 -29.32 -24.99 16.82
CA SER A 17 -29.97 -26.07 16.07
C SER A 17 -31.33 -25.67 15.48
N GLN A 18 -32.03 -24.74 16.12
CA GLN A 18 -33.36 -24.24 15.70
C GLN A 18 -33.30 -23.06 14.72
N LEU A 19 -32.11 -22.52 14.42
CA LEU A 19 -31.99 -21.38 13.52
C LEU A 19 -32.41 -21.74 12.09
N PRO A 20 -33.01 -20.79 11.35
CA PRO A 20 -33.40 -21.02 9.95
C PRO A 20 -32.17 -21.22 9.07
N ILE A 21 -32.25 -22.19 8.15
CA ILE A 21 -31.24 -22.37 7.10
C ILE A 21 -31.48 -21.31 6.02
N GLN A 22 -30.55 -20.39 5.84
CA GLN A 22 -30.66 -19.29 4.86
C GLN A 22 -29.41 -19.13 3.99
N ASP A 23 -28.24 -19.39 4.54
CA ASP A 23 -27.00 -19.32 3.76
C ASP A 23 -26.78 -20.63 3.00
N ILE A 24 -26.30 -20.56 1.77
CA ILE A 24 -26.03 -21.75 0.96
C ILE A 24 -24.76 -22.43 1.43
N LEU A 25 -23.66 -21.67 1.50
CA LEU A 25 -22.33 -22.21 1.74
C LEU A 25 -21.54 -21.26 2.63
N TRP A 26 -20.96 -21.81 3.68
CA TRP A 26 -19.88 -21.16 4.42
C TRP A 26 -18.54 -21.78 4.05
N ILE A 27 -17.53 -20.95 3.86
CA ILE A 27 -16.18 -21.36 3.49
C ILE A 27 -15.24 -20.86 4.59
N LEU A 28 -14.63 -21.78 5.32
CA LEU A 28 -13.62 -21.50 6.34
C LEU A 28 -12.22 -21.64 5.75
N HIS A 29 -11.46 -20.55 5.77
CA HIS A 29 -10.08 -20.53 5.32
C HIS A 29 -9.13 -20.34 6.50
N ALA A 30 -8.01 -21.07 6.49
CA ALA A 30 -6.84 -20.72 7.28
C ALA A 30 -5.82 -20.06 6.35
N GLU A 31 -5.47 -18.81 6.63
CA GLU A 31 -4.41 -18.10 5.92
C GLU A 31 -3.26 -17.79 6.89
N LYS A 32 -2.02 -18.05 6.47
CA LYS A 32 -0.84 -17.62 7.22
C LYS A 32 -0.63 -16.13 7.01
N THR A 33 -0.61 -15.38 8.09
CA THR A 33 -0.27 -13.96 8.12
C THR A 33 1.15 -13.80 8.65
N ILE A 34 1.97 -13.03 7.93
CA ILE A 34 3.32 -12.68 8.36
C ILE A 34 3.21 -11.34 9.09
N LEU A 35 3.40 -11.35 10.41
CA LEU A 35 3.56 -10.10 11.16
C LEU A 35 4.96 -9.53 10.92
N GLU A 36 5.10 -8.20 11.02
CA GLU A 36 6.33 -7.46 10.72
C GLU A 36 7.57 -7.91 11.53
N ASP A 37 7.36 -8.67 12.61
CA ASP A 37 8.38 -9.20 13.53
C ASP A 37 8.65 -10.72 13.41
N SER A 38 8.41 -11.33 12.24
CA SER A 38 8.80 -12.71 11.90
C SER A 38 8.08 -13.86 12.64
N GLU A 39 7.02 -13.57 13.39
CA GLU A 39 6.10 -14.60 13.88
C GLU A 39 5.05 -14.89 12.79
N GLU A 40 5.05 -16.13 12.27
CA GLU A 40 3.98 -16.63 11.40
C GLU A 40 2.75 -16.91 12.26
N GLU A 41 1.69 -16.13 12.07
CA GLU A 41 0.38 -16.40 12.68
C GLU A 41 -0.57 -17.02 11.65
N THR A 42 -1.60 -17.72 12.12
CA THR A 42 -2.66 -18.26 11.25
C THR A 42 -3.98 -17.57 11.57
N ALA A 43 -4.52 -16.84 10.59
CA ALA A 43 -5.83 -16.22 10.67
C ALA A 43 -6.92 -17.14 10.12
N LEU A 44 -8.08 -17.18 10.79
CA LEU A 44 -9.28 -17.86 10.33
C LEU A 44 -10.21 -16.87 9.61
N ILE A 45 -10.57 -17.18 8.36
CA ILE A 45 -11.44 -16.35 7.54
C ILE A 45 -12.72 -17.12 7.22
N LEU A 46 -13.87 -16.60 7.65
CA LEU A 46 -15.17 -17.17 7.33
C LEU A 46 -15.86 -16.37 6.21
N SER A 47 -16.01 -16.99 5.04
CA SER A 47 -16.73 -16.44 3.89
C SER A 47 -18.14 -17.01 3.80
N ILE A 48 -19.16 -16.16 3.68
CA ILE A 48 -20.57 -16.54 3.68
C ILE A 48 -21.20 -16.27 2.31
N GLN A 49 -21.85 -17.29 1.73
CA GLN A 49 -22.67 -17.18 0.53
C GLN A 49 -24.16 -17.29 0.86
N ASP A 50 -24.96 -16.31 0.41
CA ASP A 50 -26.41 -16.30 0.61
C ASP A 50 -27.17 -17.22 -0.37
N GLU A 51 -28.49 -17.24 -0.23
CA GLU A 51 -29.44 -17.96 -1.10
C GLU A 51 -29.34 -17.62 -2.60
N ARG A 52 -28.69 -16.51 -2.97
CA ARG A 52 -28.48 -16.09 -4.36
C ARG A 52 -27.09 -16.48 -4.88
N GLY A 53 -26.26 -17.13 -4.05
CA GLY A 53 -24.87 -17.42 -4.34
C GLY A 53 -23.98 -16.18 -4.34
N LEU A 54 -24.47 -15.03 -3.86
CA LEU A 54 -23.67 -13.83 -3.69
C LEU A 54 -22.84 -14.01 -2.40
N GLN A 55 -21.53 -13.81 -2.46
CA GLN A 55 -20.74 -13.72 -1.24
C GLN A 55 -21.13 -12.43 -0.53
N LEU A 56 -21.97 -12.52 0.49
CA LEU A 56 -22.45 -11.36 1.24
C LEU A 56 -21.35 -10.81 2.14
N THR A 57 -20.48 -11.67 2.67
CA THR A 57 -19.50 -11.26 3.67
C THR A 57 -18.29 -12.18 3.70
N SER A 58 -17.14 -11.62 4.08
CA SER A 58 -16.07 -12.36 4.72
C SER A 58 -15.96 -11.77 6.11
N ALA A 59 -16.58 -12.42 7.10
CA ALA A 59 -16.25 -12.09 8.47
C ALA A 59 -14.82 -12.62 8.68
N VAL A 60 -13.84 -11.78 8.41
CA VAL A 60 -12.50 -12.01 8.90
C VAL A 60 -12.60 -11.72 10.39
N PHE A 61 -12.92 -12.76 11.15
CA PHE A 61 -12.65 -12.73 12.57
C PHE A 61 -11.14 -12.94 12.66
N GLU A 62 -10.36 -11.84 12.55
CA GLU A 62 -8.94 -11.79 12.92
C GLU A 62 -8.81 -11.93 14.44
N SER A 63 -9.46 -12.93 15.00
CA SER A 63 -9.15 -13.41 16.31
C SER A 63 -7.95 -14.31 16.12
N MET A 64 -6.85 -14.00 16.83
CA MET A 64 -5.74 -14.92 17.10
C MET A 64 -6.30 -16.15 17.81
N LEU A 65 -6.99 -17.01 17.07
CA LEU A 65 -7.56 -18.23 17.56
C LEU A 65 -6.62 -19.35 17.19
N SER A 66 -6.34 -20.20 18.18
CA SER A 66 -5.74 -21.48 17.91
C SER A 66 -6.60 -22.20 16.85
N LEU A 67 -5.96 -23.02 16.02
CA LEU A 67 -6.69 -23.92 15.10
C LEU A 67 -7.41 -25.04 15.88
N GLU A 68 -7.69 -24.87 17.17
CA GLU A 68 -8.42 -25.86 17.96
C GLU A 68 -9.91 -25.86 17.57
N PHE A 69 -10.53 -27.03 17.70
CA PHE A 69 -11.93 -27.20 17.34
C PHE A 69 -12.85 -26.29 18.16
N SER A 70 -12.55 -26.06 19.44
CA SER A 70 -13.28 -25.16 20.34
C SER A 70 -13.38 -23.75 19.77
N SER A 71 -12.25 -23.20 19.33
CA SER A 71 -12.17 -21.86 18.74
C SER A 71 -12.92 -21.76 17.42
N ILE A 72 -12.79 -22.78 16.56
CA ILE A 72 -13.52 -22.85 15.29
C ILE A 72 -15.04 -22.98 15.55
N PHE A 73 -15.45 -23.77 16.52
CA PHE A 73 -16.85 -23.97 16.88
C PHE A 73 -17.48 -22.70 17.45
N TYR A 74 -16.74 -21.98 18.31
CA TYR A 74 -17.16 -20.67 18.83
C TYR A 74 -17.36 -19.67 17.68
N LEU A 75 -16.38 -19.56 16.78
CA LEU A 75 -16.45 -18.71 15.60
C LEU A 75 -17.70 -18.98 14.75
N LEU A 76 -17.97 -20.25 14.44
CA LEU A 76 -19.14 -20.66 13.67
C LEU A 76 -20.44 -20.33 14.41
N SER A 77 -20.48 -20.58 15.73
CA SER A 77 -21.64 -20.31 16.58
C SER A 77 -21.97 -18.82 16.64
N GLU A 78 -20.96 -17.98 16.85
CA GLU A 78 -21.09 -16.52 16.84
C GLU A 78 -21.59 -16.03 15.48
N ALA A 79 -21.05 -16.55 14.39
CA ALA A 79 -21.51 -16.19 13.05
C ALA A 79 -22.98 -16.58 12.81
N MET A 80 -23.48 -17.64 13.44
CA MET A 80 -24.88 -18.08 13.30
C MET A 80 -25.85 -17.25 14.15
N LEU A 81 -25.45 -16.96 15.40
CA LEU A 81 -26.24 -16.19 16.36
C LEU A 81 -26.24 -14.71 16.03
N HIS A 82 -25.09 -14.18 15.61
CA HIS A 82 -24.83 -12.78 15.34
C HIS A 82 -24.28 -12.56 13.93
N PRO A 83 -25.03 -12.97 12.89
CA PRO A 83 -24.56 -12.79 11.53
C PRO A 83 -24.43 -11.31 11.22
N LEU A 84 -23.43 -10.98 10.40
CA LEU A 84 -23.10 -9.61 10.02
C LEU A 84 -24.34 -8.81 9.59
N LYS A 85 -25.14 -9.37 8.67
CA LYS A 85 -26.36 -8.76 8.15
C LYS A 85 -27.54 -9.71 8.31
N GLY A 86 -28.71 -9.23 8.70
CA GLY A 86 -29.93 -10.03 8.81
C GLY A 86 -30.13 -10.68 10.18
N LYS A 87 -31.09 -11.59 10.28
CA LYS A 87 -31.41 -12.33 11.51
C LYS A 87 -30.50 -13.56 11.65
N SER A 88 -30.39 -14.07 12.88
CA SER A 88 -29.70 -15.32 13.22
C SER A 88 -30.15 -16.45 12.30
N ARG A 89 -29.18 -17.19 11.77
CA ARG A 89 -29.37 -18.19 10.71
C ARG A 89 -28.19 -19.16 10.70
N LYS A 90 -28.34 -20.26 9.97
CA LYS A 90 -27.27 -21.22 9.75
C LYS A 90 -27.09 -21.53 8.26
N PRO A 91 -25.90 -21.99 7.85
CA PRO A 91 -25.68 -22.41 6.47
C PRO A 91 -26.34 -23.75 6.15
N ARG A 92 -26.39 -24.08 4.86
CA ARG A 92 -26.74 -25.42 4.40
C ARG A 92 -25.52 -26.34 4.36
N CYS A 93 -24.31 -25.81 4.16
CA CYS A 93 -23.07 -26.57 4.20
C CYS A 93 -21.87 -25.73 4.62
N LEU A 94 -20.84 -26.41 5.14
CA LEU A 94 -19.54 -25.84 5.49
C LEU A 94 -18.46 -26.51 4.64
N THR A 95 -17.55 -25.73 4.08
CA THR A 95 -16.34 -26.23 3.43
C THR A 95 -15.09 -25.53 3.95
N CYS A 96 -13.93 -26.14 3.73
CA CYS A 96 -12.65 -25.59 4.16
C CYS A 96 -11.55 -25.81 3.11
N ASN A 97 -10.53 -24.96 3.15
CA ASN A 97 -9.46 -24.93 2.13
C ASN A 97 -8.20 -25.71 2.52
N SER A 98 -8.10 -26.26 3.73
CA SER A 98 -6.90 -26.96 4.20
C SER A 98 -7.23 -28.32 4.81
N ALA A 99 -6.36 -29.30 4.58
CA ALA A 99 -6.57 -30.66 5.10
C ALA A 99 -6.55 -30.67 6.64
N ASP A 100 -5.72 -29.82 7.25
CA ASP A 100 -5.64 -29.65 8.70
C ASP A 100 -6.96 -29.13 9.29
N LEU A 101 -7.55 -28.07 8.71
CA LEU A 101 -8.88 -27.59 9.11
C LEU A 101 -9.95 -28.67 8.96
N PHE A 102 -9.91 -29.42 7.87
CA PHE A 102 -10.87 -30.49 7.64
C PHE A 102 -10.78 -31.58 8.70
N GLN A 103 -9.57 -32.01 9.08
CA GLN A 103 -9.36 -33.00 10.13
C GLN A 103 -9.82 -32.48 11.50
N ARG A 104 -9.54 -31.22 11.81
CA ARG A 104 -9.99 -30.57 13.05
C ARG A 104 -11.52 -30.50 13.13
N LEU A 105 -12.18 -30.07 12.05
CA LEU A 105 -13.64 -30.06 11.95
C LEU A 105 -14.25 -31.46 12.05
N LYS A 106 -13.64 -32.46 11.40
CA LYS A 106 -14.02 -33.88 11.52
C LYS A 106 -13.89 -34.41 12.95
N SER A 107 -12.86 -33.98 13.69
CA SER A 107 -12.62 -34.45 15.06
C SER A 107 -13.71 -34.04 16.05
N GLY A 108 -14.36 -32.89 15.83
CA GLY A 108 -15.51 -32.42 16.61
C GLY A 108 -16.86 -32.54 15.90
N HIS A 109 -16.95 -33.41 14.88
CA HIS A 109 -18.10 -33.55 14.00
C HIS A 109 -19.43 -33.79 14.73
N SER A 110 -19.43 -34.55 15.83
CA SER A 110 -20.65 -34.84 16.59
C SER A 110 -21.34 -33.58 17.14
N LYS A 111 -20.58 -32.55 17.52
CA LYS A 111 -21.13 -31.26 17.96
C LYS A 111 -21.62 -30.41 16.79
N LEU A 112 -20.97 -30.53 15.63
CA LEU A 112 -21.39 -29.84 14.41
C LEU A 112 -22.67 -30.45 13.81
N ASP A 113 -22.90 -31.74 13.99
CA ASP A 113 -24.14 -32.42 13.57
C ASP A 113 -25.37 -31.88 14.30
N GLU A 114 -25.23 -31.52 15.58
CA GLU A 114 -26.29 -30.91 16.39
C GLU A 114 -26.72 -29.54 15.85
N ILE A 115 -25.81 -28.79 15.21
CA ILE A 115 -26.09 -27.50 14.56
C ILE A 115 -26.34 -27.61 13.03
N CYS A 116 -26.34 -28.84 12.49
CA CYS A 116 -26.66 -29.23 11.10
C CYS A 116 -25.85 -28.54 10.00
N LEU A 117 -24.67 -29.09 9.67
CA LEU A 117 -23.92 -28.79 8.45
C LEU A 117 -23.19 -30.03 7.91
N PRO A 118 -23.47 -30.52 6.69
CA PRO A 118 -22.51 -31.38 6.02
C PRO A 118 -21.20 -30.61 5.80
N ILE A 119 -20.10 -31.22 6.26
CA ILE A 119 -18.75 -30.69 6.14
C ILE A 119 -18.11 -31.32 4.91
N PHE A 120 -17.70 -30.48 3.97
CA PHE A 120 -17.02 -30.92 2.77
C PHE A 120 -15.56 -30.49 2.79
N TYR A 121 -14.70 -31.27 2.14
CA TYR A 121 -13.36 -30.80 1.81
C TYR A 121 -13.43 -29.98 0.52
N GLY A 122 -12.58 -28.97 0.35
CA GLY A 122 -12.67 -28.00 -0.75
C GLY A 122 -12.76 -28.60 -2.16
N SER A 123 -12.29 -29.84 -2.38
CA SER A 123 -12.42 -30.58 -3.64
C SER A 123 -13.84 -31.09 -3.95
N ASP A 124 -14.68 -31.22 -2.93
CA ASP A 124 -15.98 -31.91 -3.00
C ASP A 124 -17.15 -30.97 -3.29
N VAL A 125 -16.91 -29.65 -3.28
CA VAL A 125 -17.91 -28.62 -3.56
C VAL A 125 -17.52 -27.86 -4.81
N VAL A 126 -18.31 -28.00 -5.88
CA VAL A 126 -18.20 -27.15 -7.07
C VAL A 126 -18.78 -25.79 -6.73
N VAL A 127 -17.92 -24.87 -6.28
CA VAL A 127 -18.30 -23.45 -6.17
C VAL A 127 -18.36 -22.90 -7.60
N PRO A 128 -19.50 -22.34 -8.05
CA PRO A 128 -19.60 -21.77 -9.40
C PRO A 128 -18.46 -20.79 -9.65
N ALA A 129 -17.79 -20.93 -10.80
CA ALA A 129 -16.73 -20.02 -11.21
C ALA A 129 -17.26 -18.58 -11.19
N ARG A 130 -16.74 -17.79 -10.26
CA ARG A 130 -17.20 -16.41 -10.04
C ARG A 130 -16.83 -15.57 -11.25
N SER A 131 -17.76 -14.73 -11.74
CA SER A 131 -17.45 -13.69 -12.71
C SER A 131 -16.66 -12.52 -12.07
N GLN A 132 -16.84 -12.27 -10.78
CA GLN A 132 -16.19 -11.17 -10.05
C GLN A 132 -15.74 -11.61 -8.66
N THR A 133 -14.50 -11.26 -8.29
CA THR A 133 -14.01 -11.38 -6.92
C THR A 133 -14.73 -10.31 -6.09
N PRO A 134 -15.43 -10.66 -5.01
CA PRO A 134 -16.14 -9.68 -4.20
C PRO A 134 -15.15 -8.70 -3.56
N LEU A 135 -15.48 -7.42 -3.66
CA LEU A 135 -14.75 -6.34 -3.01
C LEU A 135 -15.13 -6.31 -1.52
N PHE A 136 -14.15 -6.14 -0.64
CA PHE A 136 -14.37 -6.00 0.79
C PHE A 136 -13.89 -4.65 1.29
N TYR A 137 -14.65 -4.08 2.22
CA TYR A 137 -14.26 -2.92 3.03
C TYR A 137 -14.22 -3.29 4.50
N GLN A 138 -13.61 -2.42 5.29
CA GLN A 138 -13.40 -2.58 6.72
C GLN A 138 -14.13 -1.49 7.51
N CYS A 139 -14.73 -1.85 8.66
CA CYS A 139 -15.24 -0.86 9.60
C CYS A 139 -14.08 -0.16 10.31
N SER A 140 -14.12 1.16 10.39
CA SER A 140 -13.09 1.97 11.07
C SER A 140 -13.00 1.78 12.59
N THR A 141 -13.97 1.07 13.20
CA THR A 141 -14.06 0.92 14.66
C THR A 141 -13.80 -0.51 15.11
N CYS A 142 -14.50 -1.48 14.52
CA CYS A 142 -14.40 -2.89 14.92
C CYS A 142 -13.64 -3.75 13.91
N HIS A 143 -13.09 -3.16 12.86
CA HIS A 143 -12.32 -3.82 11.81
C HIS A 143 -13.04 -4.95 11.06
N ILE A 144 -14.36 -5.07 11.26
CA ILE A 144 -15.16 -6.08 10.57
C ILE A 144 -15.13 -5.84 9.06
N ARG A 145 -14.92 -6.91 8.29
CA ARG A 145 -14.83 -6.87 6.84
C ARG A 145 -16.12 -7.39 6.20
N ALA A 146 -16.62 -6.70 5.16
CA ALA A 146 -17.86 -7.07 4.48
C ALA A 146 -17.97 -6.43 3.09
N THR A 147 -19.01 -6.78 2.32
CA THR A 147 -19.27 -6.13 1.02
C THR A 147 -19.66 -4.66 1.18
N PRO A 148 -19.49 -3.83 0.14
CA PRO A 148 -19.78 -2.40 0.20
C PRO A 148 -21.16 -2.01 0.73
N ASP A 149 -22.20 -2.79 0.40
CA ASP A 149 -23.59 -2.55 0.81
C ASP A 149 -23.85 -2.78 2.31
N TYR A 150 -22.86 -3.28 3.04
CA TYR A 150 -22.92 -3.46 4.48
C TYR A 150 -22.58 -2.17 5.24
N PHE A 151 -21.78 -1.29 4.62
CA PHE A 151 -21.22 -0.15 5.32
C PHE A 151 -22.00 1.13 5.05
N GLN A 152 -22.09 1.94 6.10
CA GLN A 152 -22.52 3.32 6.03
C GLN A 152 -21.28 4.20 5.99
N THR A 153 -21.21 5.10 5.02
CA THR A 153 -20.12 6.07 4.94
C THR A 153 -20.45 7.29 5.79
N CYS A 154 -19.45 7.85 6.47
CA CYS A 154 -19.61 9.11 7.21
C CYS A 154 -20.24 10.19 6.31
N ASN A 155 -21.30 10.85 6.81
CA ASN A 155 -22.02 11.85 6.05
C ASN A 155 -21.24 13.14 5.78
N GLN A 156 -20.24 13.45 6.61
CA GLN A 156 -19.44 14.67 6.49
C GLN A 156 -18.22 14.43 5.60
N CYS A 157 -17.29 13.57 6.02
CA CYS A 157 -16.02 13.37 5.30
C CYS A 157 -16.12 12.45 4.09
N LYS A 158 -17.20 11.67 3.96
CA LYS A 158 -17.41 10.64 2.91
C LYS A 158 -16.30 9.58 2.80
N SER A 159 -15.35 9.55 3.74
CA SER A 159 -14.11 8.77 3.66
C SER A 159 -14.15 7.51 4.52
N VAL A 160 -14.73 7.62 5.72
CA VAL A 160 -14.73 6.57 6.73
C VAL A 160 -16.02 5.76 6.68
N ARG A 161 -15.91 4.45 6.95
CA ARG A 161 -17.01 3.48 6.84
C ARG A 161 -17.30 2.79 8.17
N TYR A 162 -18.58 2.57 8.44
CA TYR A 162 -19.08 1.95 9.67
C TYR A 162 -20.08 0.84 9.39
N CYS A 163 -20.00 -0.25 10.13
CA CYS A 163 -20.99 -1.33 10.06
C CYS A 163 -22.30 -0.98 10.78
N SER A 164 -22.28 0.00 11.68
CA SER A 164 -23.42 0.41 12.50
C SER A 164 -23.27 1.83 13.05
N GLU A 165 -24.38 2.45 13.42
CA GLU A 165 -24.41 3.74 14.13
C GLU A 165 -23.65 3.66 15.47
N LYS A 166 -23.70 2.51 16.15
CA LYS A 166 -22.91 2.27 17.37
C LYS A 166 -21.41 2.43 17.12
N CYS A 167 -20.88 1.81 16.06
CA CYS A 167 -19.46 1.94 15.72
C CYS A 167 -19.10 3.37 15.36
N GLN A 168 -19.95 4.05 14.59
CA GLN A 168 -19.77 5.46 14.27
C GLN A 168 -19.69 6.34 15.54
N LEU A 169 -20.59 6.13 16.52
CA LEU A 169 -20.58 6.87 17.77
C LEU A 169 -19.36 6.58 18.65
N ILE A 170 -18.87 5.33 18.67
CA ILE A 170 -17.66 4.97 19.42
C ILE A 170 -16.45 5.71 18.86
N ASP A 171 -16.28 5.70 17.54
CA ASP A 171 -15.17 6.36 16.85
C ASP A 171 -15.25 7.90 16.95
N LEU A 172 -16.45 8.47 16.83
CA LEU A 172 -16.68 9.91 17.03
C LEU A 172 -16.47 10.39 18.47
N ASN A 173 -16.56 9.52 19.48
CA ASN A 173 -16.33 9.92 20.87
C ASN A 173 -14.94 9.55 21.37
N GLY A 174 -14.06 9.05 20.49
CA GLY A 174 -12.71 8.60 20.86
C GLY A 174 -12.70 7.46 21.88
N LEU A 175 -13.76 6.65 21.89
CA LEU A 175 -13.92 5.51 22.80
C LEU A 175 -13.33 4.21 22.22
N VAL A 176 -12.60 4.31 21.09
CA VAL A 176 -11.85 3.20 20.51
C VAL A 176 -10.62 2.91 21.39
N PRO A 177 -10.29 1.65 21.72
CA PRO A 177 -9.07 1.31 22.43
C PRO A 177 -7.83 1.81 21.65
N GLY A 178 -7.10 2.80 22.17
CA GLY A 178 -5.97 3.43 21.47
C GLY A 178 -5.68 4.87 21.92
N ASP A 179 -4.94 5.64 21.12
CA ASP A 179 -4.71 7.08 21.34
C ASP A 179 -6.01 7.85 20.97
N PRO A 180 -6.71 8.50 21.90
CA PRO A 180 -7.95 9.25 21.60
C PRO A 180 -7.79 10.31 20.49
N LYS A 181 -6.55 10.74 20.21
CA LYS A 181 -6.20 11.66 19.11
C LYS A 181 -6.24 11.02 17.71
N SER A 182 -6.43 9.71 17.62
CA SER A 182 -6.74 9.02 16.36
C SER A 182 -8.23 8.89 16.10
N SER A 183 -9.09 9.41 16.99
CA SER A 183 -10.54 9.35 16.82
C SER A 183 -10.97 10.07 15.56
N HIS A 184 -11.95 9.52 14.85
CA HIS A 184 -12.46 10.16 13.65
C HIS A 184 -13.00 11.58 13.89
N GLN A 185 -13.43 11.94 15.10
CA GLN A 185 -13.83 13.32 15.43
C GLN A 185 -12.76 14.35 15.10
N GLU A 186 -11.49 14.08 15.44
CA GLU A 186 -10.37 14.98 15.19
C GLU A 186 -10.00 15.05 13.70
N TRP A 187 -10.34 14.01 12.94
CA TRP A 187 -9.95 13.85 11.54
C TRP A 187 -11.05 14.14 10.55
N CYS A 188 -12.32 14.10 10.95
CA CYS A 188 -13.46 14.14 10.04
C CYS A 188 -13.41 15.38 9.13
N LEU A 189 -13.17 16.55 9.72
CA LEU A 189 -13.08 17.81 8.97
C LEU A 189 -11.88 17.84 8.02
N LYS A 190 -10.72 17.32 8.45
CA LYS A 190 -9.54 17.24 7.58
C LYS A 190 -9.74 16.23 6.44
N MET A 191 -10.34 15.08 6.73
CA MET A 191 -10.67 14.08 5.71
C MET A 191 -11.66 14.61 4.69
N GLN A 192 -12.59 15.48 5.10
CA GLN A 192 -13.45 16.20 4.16
C GLN A 192 -12.62 17.06 3.20
N THR A 193 -11.64 17.84 3.69
CA THR A 193 -10.78 18.64 2.81
C THR A 193 -9.86 17.78 1.94
N TYR A 194 -9.45 16.61 2.41
CA TYR A 194 -8.68 15.67 1.58
C TYR A 194 -9.49 15.08 0.42
N GLN A 195 -10.82 14.99 0.55
CA GLN A 195 -11.67 14.60 -0.57
C GLN A 195 -11.75 15.69 -1.64
N GLU A 196 -11.63 16.96 -1.27
CA GLU A 196 -11.69 18.10 -2.20
C GLU A 196 -10.54 18.10 -3.21
N VAL A 197 -9.39 17.49 -2.88
CA VAL A 197 -8.25 17.36 -3.80
C VAL A 197 -8.34 16.15 -4.74
N THR A 198 -9.40 15.35 -4.66
CA THR A 198 -9.56 14.11 -5.48
C THR A 198 -9.44 14.39 -6.97
N ASP A 199 -10.17 15.40 -7.48
CA ASP A 199 -10.18 15.71 -8.90
C ASP A 199 -8.82 16.22 -9.37
N THR A 200 -8.16 17.06 -8.56
CA THR A 200 -6.79 17.53 -8.83
C THR A 200 -5.78 16.39 -8.87
N LEU A 201 -5.89 15.41 -7.97
CA LEU A 201 -5.03 14.23 -7.98
C LEU A 201 -5.33 13.29 -9.15
N ALA A 202 -6.58 13.25 -9.62
CA ALA A 202 -6.97 12.49 -10.80
C ALA A 202 -6.67 13.22 -12.11
N ASP A 203 -6.36 14.52 -12.11
CA ASP A 203 -6.05 15.29 -13.32
C ASP A 203 -4.65 14.93 -13.85
N LEU A 204 -4.63 13.98 -14.79
CA LEU A 204 -3.44 13.42 -15.42
C LEU A 204 -3.72 13.21 -16.92
N PRO A 205 -2.68 13.27 -17.77
CA PRO A 205 -2.87 13.36 -19.22
C PRO A 205 -3.13 12.01 -19.92
N PHE A 206 -3.24 10.91 -19.19
CA PHE A 206 -3.25 9.57 -19.78
C PHE A 206 -4.61 9.18 -20.36
N ASN A 207 -4.62 8.40 -21.44
CA ASN A 207 -5.86 7.93 -22.05
C ASN A 207 -6.62 6.93 -21.14
N TYR A 208 -5.89 6.18 -20.31
CA TYR A 208 -6.44 5.27 -19.30
C TYR A 208 -6.82 5.96 -17.99
N ASN A 209 -6.57 7.26 -17.86
CA ASN A 209 -6.70 7.99 -16.60
C ASN A 209 -8.10 7.86 -15.97
N LYS A 210 -9.14 7.92 -16.80
CA LYS A 210 -10.54 7.83 -16.35
C LYS A 210 -10.86 6.50 -15.66
N GLU A 211 -10.16 5.43 -16.05
CA GLU A 211 -10.29 4.11 -15.45
C GLU A 211 -9.42 3.99 -14.19
N THR A 212 -8.13 4.30 -14.30
CA THR A 212 -7.13 4.05 -13.26
C THR A 212 -7.24 4.99 -12.05
N THR A 213 -7.90 6.14 -12.19
CA THR A 213 -8.15 7.09 -11.09
C THR A 213 -9.49 6.88 -10.39
N SER A 214 -10.31 5.94 -10.87
CA SER A 214 -11.67 5.76 -10.36
C SER A 214 -11.71 5.29 -8.90
N GLN A 215 -12.66 5.85 -8.14
CA GLN A 215 -13.57 5.15 -7.22
C GLN A 215 -13.33 3.65 -7.02
N ASP A 216 -13.65 2.94 -8.09
CA ASP A 216 -13.84 1.49 -8.13
C ASP A 216 -12.68 0.76 -8.82
N PHE A 217 -11.51 1.41 -8.92
CA PHE A 217 -10.29 0.78 -9.43
C PHE A 217 -9.71 -0.19 -8.40
N THR A 218 -10.30 -1.39 -8.36
CA THR A 218 -9.94 -2.47 -7.43
C THR A 218 -8.60 -3.11 -7.79
N PRO A 219 -7.96 -3.88 -6.87
CA PRO A 219 -6.78 -4.67 -7.20
C PRO A 219 -6.98 -5.62 -8.39
N LYS A 220 -8.20 -6.16 -8.56
CA LYS A 220 -8.54 -7.00 -9.73
C LYS A 220 -8.50 -6.19 -11.03
N LYS A 221 -9.07 -4.98 -11.04
CA LYS A 221 -9.00 -4.09 -12.22
C LYS A 221 -7.56 -3.67 -12.51
N TYR A 222 -6.75 -3.44 -11.47
CA TYR A 222 -5.34 -3.13 -11.66
C TYR A 222 -4.59 -4.31 -12.29
N GLN A 223 -4.83 -5.54 -11.82
CA GLN A 223 -4.31 -6.74 -12.47
C GLN A 223 -4.74 -6.84 -13.93
N GLU A 224 -6.03 -6.67 -14.24
CA GLU A 224 -6.57 -6.71 -15.60
C GLU A 224 -5.92 -5.64 -16.50
N PHE A 225 -5.72 -4.44 -15.97
CA PHE A 225 -5.00 -3.36 -16.63
C PHE A 225 -3.55 -3.75 -16.97
N LEU A 226 -2.81 -4.33 -16.00
CA LEU A 226 -1.43 -4.77 -16.25
C LEU A 226 -1.37 -5.93 -17.25
N VAL A 227 -2.36 -6.83 -17.26
CA VAL A 227 -2.46 -7.92 -18.23
C VAL A 227 -2.74 -7.37 -19.63
N LEU A 228 -3.65 -6.39 -19.75
CA LEU A 228 -3.98 -5.74 -21.02
C LEU A 228 -2.75 -5.08 -21.66
N HIS A 229 -1.88 -4.48 -20.84
CA HIS A 229 -0.62 -3.88 -21.30
C HIS A 229 0.54 -4.89 -21.42
N GLY A 230 0.28 -6.18 -21.15
CA GLY A 230 1.28 -7.24 -21.30
C GLY A 230 2.39 -7.25 -20.25
N VAL A 231 2.28 -6.45 -19.18
CA VAL A 231 3.33 -6.24 -18.16
C VAL A 231 3.08 -6.99 -16.86
N TYR A 232 1.90 -7.58 -16.66
CA TYR A 232 1.53 -8.24 -15.41
C TYR A 232 2.53 -9.33 -14.99
N ASN A 233 3.07 -9.20 -13.77
CA ASN A 233 3.98 -10.17 -13.15
C ASN A 233 5.27 -10.42 -13.93
N ILE A 234 5.78 -9.39 -14.62
CA ILE A 234 7.00 -9.47 -15.44
C ILE A 234 7.99 -8.38 -15.00
N GLY A 235 9.29 -8.69 -14.92
CA GLY A 235 10.31 -7.70 -14.52
C GLY A 235 9.94 -6.97 -13.23
N VAL A 236 10.14 -5.64 -13.18
CA VAL A 236 9.77 -4.79 -12.02
C VAL A 236 8.26 -4.68 -11.82
N TRP A 237 7.45 -4.87 -12.86
CA TRP A 237 5.99 -4.78 -12.77
C TRP A 237 5.36 -5.81 -11.83
N ARG A 238 6.10 -6.87 -11.46
CA ARG A 238 5.67 -7.84 -10.44
C ARG A 238 5.36 -7.22 -9.08
N TYR A 239 5.92 -6.03 -8.78
CA TYR A 239 5.69 -5.33 -7.53
C TYR A 239 4.40 -4.49 -7.51
N GLU A 240 3.77 -4.22 -8.67
CA GLU A 240 2.58 -3.37 -8.77
C GLU A 240 1.29 -4.09 -8.37
N CYS A 241 1.20 -5.39 -8.62
CA CYS A 241 0.08 -6.22 -8.20
C CYS A 241 0.58 -7.65 -7.91
N PRO A 242 1.28 -7.85 -6.78
CA PRO A 242 1.95 -9.12 -6.49
C PRO A 242 0.93 -10.24 -6.36
N SER A 243 1.12 -11.32 -7.13
CA SER A 243 0.33 -12.52 -6.94
C SER A 243 0.73 -13.23 -5.64
N LYS A 244 -0.21 -13.94 -5.00
CA LYS A 244 0.06 -14.76 -3.81
C LYS A 244 1.16 -15.82 -4.02
N GLN A 245 1.48 -16.17 -5.27
CA GLN A 245 2.54 -17.15 -5.60
C GLN A 245 3.95 -16.57 -5.56
N PHE A 246 4.12 -15.24 -5.54
CA PHE A 246 5.40 -14.56 -5.69
C PHE A 246 5.69 -13.56 -4.56
N SER A 247 5.05 -13.68 -3.40
CA SER A 247 5.20 -12.73 -2.27
C SER A 247 6.54 -12.82 -1.50
N VAL A 248 7.49 -13.66 -1.93
CA VAL A 248 8.69 -14.04 -1.15
C VAL A 248 10.00 -13.45 -1.72
N TRP A 249 9.97 -12.55 -2.71
CA TRP A 249 11.20 -12.02 -3.28
C TRP A 249 11.84 -10.95 -2.38
N GLU A 250 13.10 -11.15 -1.98
CA GLU A 250 13.94 -10.05 -1.50
C GLU A 250 14.19 -9.06 -2.67
N TYR A 251 14.34 -7.77 -2.37
CA TYR A 251 14.55 -6.75 -3.40
C TYR A 251 16.01 -6.70 -3.88
N GLY A 252 16.23 -6.34 -5.15
CA GLY A 252 17.56 -6.21 -5.77
C GLY A 252 18.09 -7.51 -6.41
N GLU A 253 17.26 -8.54 -6.55
CA GLU A 253 17.65 -9.82 -7.19
C GLU A 253 17.17 -9.97 -8.63
N LEU A 254 16.47 -9.00 -9.22
CA LEU A 254 16.09 -9.11 -10.63
C LEU A 254 17.36 -9.04 -11.50
N THR A 255 17.58 -10.08 -12.29
CA THR A 255 18.71 -10.17 -13.21
C THR A 255 18.33 -9.64 -14.59
N GLU A 256 19.31 -9.30 -15.44
CA GLU A 256 19.05 -8.89 -16.85
C GLU A 256 18.22 -9.92 -17.65
N VAL A 257 18.23 -11.18 -17.24
CA VAL A 257 17.39 -12.24 -17.81
C VAL A 257 15.92 -12.12 -17.38
N ASP A 258 15.69 -11.57 -16.18
CA ASP A 258 14.37 -11.29 -15.61
C ASP A 258 13.78 -9.93 -16.06
N PHE A 259 14.56 -9.12 -16.78
CA PHE A 259 14.12 -7.87 -17.41
C PHE A 259 13.82 -8.10 -18.90
N PRO A 260 12.71 -8.75 -19.28
CA PRO A 260 12.21 -8.51 -20.62
C PRO A 260 11.79 -7.04 -20.62
N PHE A 261 12.47 -6.19 -21.39
CA PHE A 261 11.93 -4.88 -21.72
C PHE A 261 10.61 -5.12 -22.47
N VAL A 262 9.51 -5.12 -21.72
CA VAL A 262 8.19 -5.56 -22.15
C VAL A 262 7.58 -4.47 -23.01
N LEU A 263 7.68 -3.23 -22.52
CA LEU A 263 7.26 -2.05 -23.25
C LEU A 263 8.38 -1.59 -24.18
N VAL A 264 7.98 -0.96 -25.29
CA VAL A 264 8.93 -0.38 -26.24
C VAL A 264 9.71 0.73 -25.56
N GLU A 265 9.02 1.54 -24.76
CA GLU A 265 9.53 2.66 -24.00
C GLU A 265 10.66 2.23 -23.05
N GLU A 266 10.55 1.07 -22.41
CA GLU A 266 11.58 0.54 -21.50
C GLU A 266 12.91 0.29 -22.23
N ARG A 267 12.88 -0.08 -23.52
CA ARG A 267 14.08 -0.26 -24.36
C ARG A 267 14.72 1.08 -24.74
N GLU A 268 13.92 2.14 -24.76
CA GLU A 268 14.34 3.47 -25.14
C GLU A 268 14.83 4.30 -23.94
N LEU A 269 14.57 3.85 -22.71
CA LEU A 269 15.06 4.50 -21.50
C LEU A 269 16.59 4.50 -21.47
N GLY A 270 17.14 5.68 -21.19
CA GLY A 270 18.58 5.85 -21.24
C GLY A 270 19.18 5.69 -22.65
N CYS A 271 18.40 5.94 -23.72
CA CYS A 271 18.85 5.86 -25.11
C CYS A 271 18.39 7.08 -25.95
N PRO A 272 19.24 7.63 -26.85
CA PRO A 272 18.85 8.76 -27.71
C PRO A 272 17.97 8.35 -28.89
N SER A 273 17.84 7.05 -29.17
CA SER A 273 17.23 6.54 -30.41
C SER A 273 15.75 6.90 -30.56
N GLY A 274 15.00 7.01 -29.44
CA GLY A 274 13.61 7.49 -29.45
C GLY A 274 13.48 8.95 -29.87
N LEU A 275 14.49 9.79 -29.59
CA LEU A 275 14.53 11.21 -30.01
C LEU A 275 15.02 11.40 -31.46
N LYS A 276 15.77 10.43 -32.01
CA LYS A 276 16.38 10.53 -33.35
C LYS A 276 15.37 10.50 -34.50
N GLN A 277 14.13 10.05 -34.29
CA GLN A 277 13.08 10.11 -35.32
C GLN A 277 12.44 11.50 -35.47
N LEU A 278 12.79 12.48 -34.61
CA LEU A 278 12.10 13.77 -34.50
C LEU A 278 12.93 14.97 -34.94
N GLN A 279 13.76 14.81 -35.98
CA GLN A 279 14.52 15.94 -36.56
C GLN A 279 13.63 17.04 -37.18
N HIS A 280 12.29 16.91 -37.13
CA HIS A 280 11.35 17.87 -37.73
C HIS A 280 10.18 18.35 -36.83
N ALA A 281 10.10 17.97 -35.55
CA ALA A 281 9.08 18.50 -34.63
C ALA A 281 9.69 19.48 -33.62
N GLN A 282 8.97 20.54 -33.25
CA GLN A 282 9.36 21.45 -32.16
C GLN A 282 9.54 20.65 -30.87
N GLN A 283 10.79 20.30 -30.54
CA GLN A 283 11.12 19.54 -29.34
C GLN A 283 10.94 20.47 -28.14
N THR A 284 10.12 20.04 -27.18
CA THR A 284 10.12 20.60 -25.83
C THR A 284 11.56 20.55 -25.30
N GLU A 285 12.09 21.64 -24.73
CA GLU A 285 13.43 21.58 -24.13
C GLU A 285 13.34 20.85 -22.77
N ILE A 286 14.44 20.25 -22.30
CA ILE A 286 14.44 19.56 -20.98
C ILE A 286 13.99 20.51 -19.86
N GLY A 287 14.32 21.81 -19.97
CA GLY A 287 13.90 22.84 -19.02
C GLY A 287 12.38 23.08 -18.96
N ASP A 288 11.61 22.61 -19.94
CA ASP A 288 10.15 22.78 -20.00
C ASP A 288 9.39 21.57 -19.41
N ILE A 289 10.09 20.53 -18.95
CA ILE A 289 9.48 19.32 -18.38
C ILE A 289 9.00 19.61 -16.95
N ALA A 290 7.70 19.84 -16.80
CA ALA A 290 7.08 20.21 -15.52
C ALA A 290 6.06 19.18 -15.00
N ASN A 291 5.61 18.26 -15.84
CA ASN A 291 4.57 17.27 -15.51
C ASN A 291 4.58 16.10 -16.50
N TRP A 292 3.71 15.11 -16.28
CA TRP A 292 3.60 13.95 -17.17
C TRP A 292 3.36 14.29 -18.64
N PHE A 293 2.54 15.31 -18.95
CA PHE A 293 2.22 15.66 -20.33
C PHE A 293 3.46 16.16 -21.08
N SER A 294 4.19 17.10 -20.46
CA SER A 294 5.44 17.63 -21.01
C SER A 294 6.53 16.56 -21.13
N TYR A 295 6.64 15.64 -20.15
CA TYR A 295 7.58 14.51 -20.23
C TYR A 295 7.26 13.54 -21.37
N TYR A 296 6.01 13.10 -21.49
CA TYR A 296 5.58 12.19 -22.57
C TYR A 296 5.73 12.84 -23.94
N LYS A 297 5.43 14.13 -24.05
CA LYS A 297 5.67 14.91 -25.26
C LYS A 297 7.16 14.99 -25.60
N TRP A 298 8.01 15.26 -24.62
CA TRP A 298 9.47 15.32 -24.80
C TRP A 298 10.03 13.96 -25.27
N ARG A 299 9.59 12.86 -24.65
CA ARG A 299 9.97 11.49 -25.04
C ARG A 299 9.29 10.99 -26.31
N SER A 300 8.21 11.63 -26.73
CA SER A 300 7.29 11.12 -27.74
C SER A 300 6.74 9.74 -27.41
N PHE A 301 6.47 9.49 -26.13
CA PHE A 301 5.74 8.32 -25.67
C PHE A 301 4.24 8.50 -25.89
N SER A 302 3.53 7.41 -26.17
CA SER A 302 2.06 7.45 -26.22
C SER A 302 1.50 7.67 -24.82
N LEU A 303 0.44 8.47 -24.71
CA LEU A 303 -0.34 8.63 -23.48
C LEU A 303 -1.14 7.37 -23.10
N ASP A 304 -1.11 6.33 -23.94
CA ASP A 304 -1.56 4.96 -23.62
C ASP A 304 -0.52 4.17 -22.84
N SER A 305 0.75 4.59 -22.83
CA SER A 305 1.82 3.85 -22.17
C SER A 305 1.69 3.89 -20.65
N PRO A 306 1.75 2.75 -19.95
CA PRO A 306 1.64 2.70 -18.49
C PRO A 306 2.97 3.03 -17.79
N ILE A 307 4.06 3.30 -18.54
CA ILE A 307 5.43 3.43 -18.02
C ILE A 307 5.58 4.48 -16.91
N ALA A 308 4.67 5.45 -16.82
CA ALA A 308 4.60 6.44 -15.73
C ALA A 308 4.50 5.79 -14.33
N ILE A 309 3.91 4.60 -14.23
CA ILE A 309 3.81 3.84 -12.97
C ILE A 309 5.19 3.53 -12.39
N LEU A 310 6.18 3.22 -13.25
CA LEU A 310 7.56 2.95 -12.82
C LEU A 310 8.46 4.19 -12.89
N LEU A 311 8.19 5.11 -13.81
CA LEU A 311 8.96 6.35 -13.94
C LEU A 311 8.67 7.38 -12.85
N THR A 312 7.61 7.22 -12.05
CA THR A 312 7.32 8.12 -10.93
C THR A 312 8.53 8.33 -10.01
N TYR A 313 9.34 7.29 -9.77
CA TYR A 313 10.52 7.36 -8.89
C TYR A 313 11.63 8.26 -9.45
N PRO A 314 12.22 7.98 -10.63
CA PRO A 314 13.24 8.87 -11.20
C PRO A 314 12.69 10.25 -11.52
N LEU A 315 11.45 10.40 -11.98
CA LEU A 315 10.92 11.73 -12.33
C LEU A 315 10.60 12.58 -11.09
N THR A 316 10.31 11.96 -9.94
CA THR A 316 10.26 12.67 -8.66
C THR A 316 11.64 13.20 -8.25
N LEU A 317 12.71 12.40 -8.44
CA LEU A 317 14.07 12.89 -8.21
C LEU A 317 14.46 14.03 -9.15
N PHE A 318 14.12 13.90 -10.43
CA PHE A 318 14.31 14.97 -11.40
C PHE A 318 13.64 16.26 -10.93
N TYR A 319 12.35 16.20 -10.58
CA TYR A 319 11.60 17.35 -10.07
C TYR A 319 12.23 17.97 -8.83
N ILE A 320 12.70 17.15 -7.89
CA ILE A 320 13.39 17.66 -6.70
C ILE A 320 14.66 18.42 -7.09
N ILE A 321 15.51 17.82 -7.94
CA ILE A 321 16.79 18.41 -8.34
C ILE A 321 16.58 19.71 -9.11
N THR A 322 15.63 19.75 -10.04
CA THR A 322 15.45 20.90 -10.94
C THR A 322 14.58 22.00 -10.38
N SER A 323 13.65 21.70 -9.46
CA SER A 323 12.59 22.64 -9.10
C SER A 323 12.43 22.85 -7.59
N CYS A 324 12.85 21.90 -6.75
CA CYS A 324 12.64 21.99 -5.30
C CYS A 324 13.90 22.31 -4.52
N LEU A 325 15.04 21.69 -4.86
CA LEU A 325 16.21 21.62 -3.97
C LEU A 325 16.74 23.00 -3.58
N GLN A 326 17.00 23.86 -4.56
CA GLN A 326 17.50 25.22 -4.30
C GLN A 326 16.43 26.14 -3.69
N LEU A 327 15.16 25.90 -4.01
CA LEU A 327 14.03 26.68 -3.48
C LEU A 327 13.83 26.43 -1.98
N HIS A 328 13.84 25.15 -1.58
CA HIS A 328 13.58 24.73 -0.21
C HIS A 328 14.83 24.79 0.67
N TYR A 329 16.02 24.65 0.08
CA TYR A 329 17.29 24.69 0.80
C TYR A 329 18.22 25.74 0.18
N PRO A 330 18.06 27.03 0.51
CA PRO A 330 18.85 28.13 -0.07
C PRO A 330 20.37 28.00 0.13
N ASN A 331 20.81 27.18 1.10
CA ASN A 331 22.21 26.89 1.38
C ASN A 331 22.94 26.22 0.21
N PHE A 332 22.23 25.62 -0.75
CA PHE A 332 22.83 25.09 -1.98
C PHE A 332 23.33 26.17 -2.94
N GLY A 333 22.98 27.45 -2.73
CA GLY A 333 23.37 28.55 -3.60
C GLY A 333 22.63 28.57 -4.94
N ILE A 334 23.06 29.46 -5.84
CA ILE A 334 22.41 29.72 -7.14
C ILE A 334 22.62 28.56 -8.13
N GLU A 335 23.72 27.82 -8.02
CA GLU A 335 24.02 26.65 -8.86
C GLU A 335 24.33 25.44 -7.99
N LEU A 336 23.66 24.32 -8.28
CA LEU A 336 23.96 23.04 -7.65
C LEU A 336 25.35 22.54 -8.05
N PRO A 337 26.05 21.79 -7.17
CA PRO A 337 27.31 21.17 -7.52
C PRO A 337 27.12 20.21 -8.69
N LYS A 338 28.13 20.14 -9.58
CA LYS A 338 28.08 19.24 -10.74
C LYS A 338 27.98 17.78 -10.33
N GLN A 339 28.58 17.39 -9.20
CA GLN A 339 28.44 16.06 -8.63
C GLN A 339 27.35 16.10 -7.55
N LEU A 340 26.35 15.24 -7.66
CA LEU A 340 25.24 15.15 -6.72
C LEU A 340 25.15 13.73 -6.18
N VAL A 341 25.35 13.61 -4.87
CA VAL A 341 25.17 12.37 -4.10
C VAL A 341 23.78 12.35 -3.51
N VAL A 342 22.97 11.38 -3.92
CA VAL A 342 21.56 11.22 -3.54
C VAL A 342 21.38 9.90 -2.81
N HIS A 343 20.84 9.94 -1.60
CA HIS A 343 20.54 8.74 -0.83
C HIS A 343 19.03 8.48 -0.84
N VAL A 344 18.60 7.39 -1.48
CA VAL A 344 17.23 6.88 -1.40
C VAL A 344 17.13 5.97 -0.18
N ILE A 345 16.30 6.32 0.79
CA ILE A 345 16.21 5.64 2.09
C ILE A 345 14.85 4.97 2.28
N GLY A 346 14.85 3.78 2.85
CA GLY A 346 13.65 2.93 2.88
C GLY A 346 13.37 2.28 1.52
N ALA A 347 14.39 2.12 0.69
CA ALA A 347 14.25 1.50 -0.63
C ALA A 347 13.74 0.05 -0.51
N GLU A 348 12.77 -0.26 -1.35
CA GLU A 348 12.15 -1.56 -1.52
C GLU A 348 12.31 -1.98 -2.98
N LYS A 349 11.24 -1.97 -3.76
CA LYS A 349 11.25 -2.32 -5.19
C LYS A 349 12.16 -1.41 -6.04
N GLU A 350 12.49 -0.21 -5.56
CA GLU A 350 13.42 0.70 -6.21
C GLU A 350 14.81 0.08 -6.39
N ALA A 351 15.18 -0.91 -5.57
CA ALA A 351 16.45 -1.64 -5.71
C ALA A 351 16.61 -2.34 -7.06
N ASP A 352 15.49 -2.74 -7.69
CA ASP A 352 15.47 -3.37 -9.01
C ASP A 352 15.21 -2.37 -10.16
N MET A 353 15.13 -1.06 -9.86
CA MET A 353 14.73 -0.04 -10.83
C MET A 353 15.89 0.63 -11.57
N PHE A 354 17.11 0.08 -11.53
CA PHE A 354 18.29 0.69 -12.18
C PHE A 354 18.01 1.16 -13.62
N HIS A 355 17.35 0.33 -14.42
CA HIS A 355 17.05 0.63 -15.83
C HIS A 355 16.12 1.84 -16.01
N TYR A 356 15.24 2.12 -15.06
CA TYR A 356 14.36 3.29 -15.07
C TYR A 356 15.09 4.53 -14.56
N PHE A 357 15.95 4.37 -13.55
CA PHE A 357 16.81 5.46 -13.06
C PHE A 357 17.82 5.95 -14.10
N LYS A 358 18.20 5.10 -15.07
CA LYS A 358 19.00 5.53 -16.23
C LYS A 358 18.38 6.70 -16.99
N GLU A 359 17.07 6.91 -16.91
CA GLU A 359 16.43 8.06 -17.55
C GLU A 359 16.99 9.40 -17.04
N LEU A 360 17.47 9.44 -15.78
CA LEU A 360 18.11 10.61 -15.21
C LEU A 360 19.40 11.02 -15.93
N THR A 361 20.10 10.09 -16.60
CA THR A 361 21.32 10.45 -17.35
C THR A 361 21.02 11.40 -18.52
N TYR A 362 19.80 11.33 -19.05
CA TYR A 362 19.33 12.18 -20.14
C TYR A 362 18.59 13.41 -19.66
N LEU A 363 17.84 13.30 -18.56
CA LEU A 363 17.16 14.44 -17.96
C LEU A 363 18.12 15.41 -17.28
N LEU A 364 19.27 14.92 -16.79
CA LEU A 364 20.25 15.68 -16.01
C LEU A 364 21.68 15.52 -16.58
N PRO A 365 21.91 15.81 -17.87
CA PRO A 365 23.19 15.50 -18.54
C PRO A 365 24.37 16.32 -18.00
N SER A 366 24.09 17.46 -17.35
CA SER A 366 25.10 18.35 -16.77
C SER A 366 25.59 17.92 -15.38
N TYR A 367 24.98 16.89 -14.78
CA TYR A 367 25.30 16.41 -13.44
C TYR A 367 25.97 15.03 -13.46
N LEU A 368 26.88 14.77 -12.53
CA LEU A 368 27.36 13.45 -12.17
C LEU A 368 26.55 12.96 -10.97
N LEU A 369 25.66 12.00 -11.18
CA LEU A 369 24.73 11.52 -10.16
C LEU A 369 25.29 10.27 -9.45
N GLU A 370 25.30 10.28 -8.13
CA GLU A 370 25.64 9.11 -7.31
C GLU A 370 24.43 8.73 -6.46
N ILE A 371 23.74 7.67 -6.85
CA ILE A 371 22.48 7.25 -6.23
C ILE A 371 22.74 6.03 -5.37
N HIS A 372 22.52 6.16 -4.07
CA HIS A 372 22.67 5.08 -3.10
C HIS A 372 21.31 4.72 -2.53
N LEU A 373 20.92 3.45 -2.60
CA LEU A 373 19.63 2.96 -2.14
C LEU A 373 19.83 2.12 -0.88
N TYR A 374 19.14 2.49 0.20
CA TYR A 374 19.23 1.86 1.51
C TYR A 374 17.90 1.23 1.90
N GLY A 375 17.88 -0.09 2.10
CA GLY A 375 16.65 -0.83 2.39
C GLY A 375 16.86 -2.05 3.27
N LYS A 376 16.01 -2.25 4.28
CA LYS A 376 16.07 -3.42 5.19
C LYS A 376 15.83 -4.75 4.44
N LYS A 377 14.92 -4.72 3.45
CA LYS A 377 14.47 -5.87 2.66
C LYS A 377 15.27 -6.09 1.36
N ILE A 378 16.29 -5.27 1.10
CA ILE A 378 17.25 -5.56 0.01
C ILE A 378 17.94 -6.89 0.32
N SER A 379 18.13 -7.71 -0.71
CA SER A 379 18.67 -9.04 -0.56
C SER A 379 20.11 -9.01 -0.08
N ARG A 380 20.54 -10.08 0.57
CA ARG A 380 21.95 -10.20 0.98
C ARG A 380 22.89 -10.26 -0.21
N LYS A 381 22.44 -10.79 -1.36
CA LYS A 381 23.24 -10.89 -2.59
C LYS A 381 23.39 -9.54 -3.29
N ALA A 382 22.36 -8.70 -3.20
CA ALA A 382 22.34 -7.37 -3.79
C ALA A 382 23.10 -6.32 -2.96
N ASN A 383 23.38 -6.61 -1.68
CA ASN A 383 24.12 -5.68 -0.82
C ASN A 383 25.51 -5.36 -1.39
N GLY A 384 25.81 -4.07 -1.56
CA GLY A 384 27.04 -3.59 -2.17
C GLY A 384 27.06 -3.63 -3.70
N TRP A 385 26.00 -4.13 -4.34
CA TRP A 385 25.88 -4.12 -5.80
C TRP A 385 25.94 -2.69 -6.32
N LYS A 386 26.77 -2.46 -7.34
CA LYS A 386 26.97 -1.15 -7.97
C LYS A 386 26.93 -1.29 -9.48
N LYS A 387 26.20 -0.39 -10.15
CA LYS A 387 26.15 -0.30 -11.61
C LYS A 387 26.36 1.15 -12.05
N LEU A 388 26.95 1.32 -13.23
CA LEU A 388 27.26 2.62 -13.82
C LEU A 388 26.44 2.79 -15.12
N ALA A 389 26.00 4.02 -15.40
CA ALA A 389 25.40 4.42 -16.66
C ALA A 389 25.77 5.86 -16.98
N ASP A 390 26.51 6.11 -18.06
CA ASP A 390 26.92 7.45 -18.51
C ASP A 390 27.47 8.34 -17.36
N ASN A 391 26.67 9.32 -16.92
CA ASN A 391 26.95 10.25 -15.83
C ASN A 391 26.25 9.88 -14.50
N MET A 392 25.91 8.61 -14.28
CA MET A 392 25.24 8.12 -13.08
C MET A 392 25.89 6.85 -12.52
N SER A 393 25.99 6.76 -11.20
CA SER A 393 26.24 5.51 -10.46
C SER A 393 25.04 5.16 -9.58
N PHE A 394 24.81 3.85 -9.41
CA PHE A 394 23.68 3.31 -8.67
C PHE A 394 24.17 2.18 -7.76
N GLN A 395 24.00 2.32 -6.45
CA GLN A 395 24.54 1.39 -5.46
C GLN A 395 23.50 0.97 -4.41
N LEU A 396 23.47 -0.32 -4.08
CA LEU A 396 22.53 -0.90 -3.11
C LEU A 396 23.20 -1.17 -1.77
N HIS A 397 22.47 -0.88 -0.69
CA HIS A 397 22.90 -1.06 0.70
C HIS A 397 21.79 -1.71 1.51
N ARG A 398 22.04 -2.92 2.02
CA ARG A 398 21.09 -3.64 2.85
C ARG A 398 21.15 -3.17 4.29
N GLY A 399 20.08 -2.53 4.77
CA GLY A 399 19.93 -2.13 6.16
C GLY A 399 19.27 -0.77 6.32
N HIS A 400 19.17 -0.31 7.56
CA HIS A 400 18.69 1.03 7.85
C HIS A 400 19.79 2.06 7.63
N TRP A 401 19.47 3.14 6.91
CA TRP A 401 20.41 4.19 6.51
C TRP A 401 21.23 4.78 7.68
N HIS A 402 20.62 4.97 8.85
CA HIS A 402 21.31 5.51 10.03
C HIS A 402 22.45 4.63 10.57
N ASN A 403 22.53 3.36 10.16
CA ASN A 403 23.62 2.45 10.57
C ASN A 403 24.86 2.55 9.67
N PHE A 404 24.81 3.31 8.58
CA PHE A 404 25.92 3.42 7.64
C PHE A 404 26.74 4.68 7.90
N SER A 405 28.04 4.50 8.14
CA SER A 405 29.02 5.59 8.03
C SER A 405 29.44 5.77 6.57
N GLY A 406 29.65 7.00 6.12
CA GLY A 406 30.06 7.26 4.74
C GLY A 406 30.02 8.73 4.38
N GLU A 407 30.10 9.01 3.09
CA GLU A 407 29.92 10.35 2.54
C GLU A 407 28.55 10.91 2.90
N THR A 408 28.52 12.19 3.26
CA THR A 408 27.28 12.91 3.52
C THR A 408 26.59 13.17 2.19
N PRO A 409 25.34 12.72 2.00
CA PRO A 409 24.63 13.00 0.76
C PRO A 409 24.34 14.50 0.64
N HIS A 410 24.16 14.96 -0.59
CA HIS A 410 23.61 16.30 -0.83
C HIS A 410 22.16 16.34 -0.35
N PHE A 411 21.36 15.32 -0.69
CA PHE A 411 20.04 15.15 -0.10
C PHE A 411 19.64 13.68 0.00
N VAL A 412 18.68 13.41 0.88
CA VAL A 412 17.99 12.12 0.99
C VAL A 412 16.55 12.22 0.48
N ILE A 413 16.02 11.09 -0.01
CA ILE A 413 14.59 10.92 -0.26
C ILE A 413 14.08 9.58 0.29
N GLY A 414 12.94 9.60 0.99
CA GLY A 414 12.13 8.42 1.27
C GLY A 414 10.85 8.38 0.43
N PHE A 415 10.67 7.35 -0.40
CA PHE A 415 9.46 7.17 -1.19
C PHE A 415 8.35 6.50 -0.36
N ASN A 416 7.13 7.05 -0.38
CA ASN A 416 5.98 6.56 0.40
C ASN A 416 6.36 6.17 1.84
N ALA A 417 7.09 7.06 2.52
CA ALA A 417 7.93 6.68 3.66
C ALA A 417 7.16 6.25 4.92
N GLY A 418 5.91 6.71 5.08
CA GLY A 418 5.09 6.39 6.25
C GLY A 418 5.78 6.77 7.55
N LEU A 419 6.30 8.01 7.65
CA LEU A 419 7.11 8.46 8.80
C LEU A 419 6.37 8.29 10.13
N GLY A 420 5.05 8.51 10.13
CA GLY A 420 4.22 8.33 11.32
C GLY A 420 3.78 6.90 11.61
N ALA A 421 4.04 5.94 10.71
CA ALA A 421 3.67 4.54 10.88
C ALA A 421 4.81 3.71 11.48
N TYR A 422 6.07 4.00 11.15
CA TYR A 422 7.20 3.16 11.51
C TYR A 422 8.17 3.82 12.51
N LYS A 423 8.31 3.22 13.70
CA LYS A 423 9.26 3.68 14.74
C LYS A 423 10.72 3.66 14.29
N SER A 424 11.07 2.82 13.30
CA SER A 424 12.42 2.71 12.73
C SER A 424 12.95 4.00 12.11
N TRP A 425 12.08 4.98 11.83
CA TRP A 425 12.49 6.29 11.34
C TRP A 425 13.17 7.16 12.40
N THR A 426 12.98 6.88 13.70
CA THR A 426 13.45 7.74 14.79
C THR A 426 14.94 8.07 14.71
N ASP A 427 15.81 7.07 14.54
CA ASP A 427 17.25 7.29 14.49
C ASP A 427 17.72 7.89 13.16
N THR A 428 17.02 7.57 12.07
CA THR A 428 17.21 8.25 10.78
C THR A 428 16.94 9.75 10.92
N LEU A 429 15.79 10.14 11.48
CA LEU A 429 15.38 11.53 11.65
C LEU A 429 16.36 12.31 12.55
N LYS A 430 16.79 11.71 13.67
CA LYS A 430 17.81 12.30 14.55
C LYS A 430 19.12 12.57 13.80
N ARG A 431 19.57 11.61 12.98
CA ARG A 431 20.79 11.77 12.17
C ARG A 431 20.63 12.88 11.13
N LEU A 432 19.50 12.91 10.43
CA LEU A 432 19.21 13.94 9.44
C LEU A 432 19.23 15.35 10.03
N HIS A 433 18.62 15.53 11.21
CA HIS A 433 18.70 16.79 11.94
C HIS A 433 20.13 17.10 12.39
N LYS A 434 20.80 16.16 13.08
CA LYS A 434 22.17 16.36 13.59
C LYS A 434 23.16 16.77 12.50
N GLU A 435 23.05 16.17 11.32
CA GLU A 435 23.93 16.43 10.17
C GLU A 435 23.39 17.54 9.25
N ASN A 436 22.23 18.13 9.58
CA ASN A 436 21.54 19.17 8.81
C ASN A 436 21.40 18.82 7.32
N ILE A 437 21.00 17.58 7.04
CA ILE A 437 20.91 17.05 5.67
C ILE A 437 19.56 17.42 5.05
N ALA A 438 19.55 17.93 3.82
CA ALA A 438 18.33 18.16 3.06
C ALA A 438 17.56 16.85 2.85
N ALA A 439 16.28 16.82 3.22
CA ALA A 439 15.52 15.59 3.26
C ALA A 439 14.11 15.75 2.70
N TYR A 440 13.78 14.89 1.74
CA TYR A 440 12.50 14.83 1.08
C TYR A 440 11.77 13.53 1.41
N PHE A 441 10.46 13.60 1.49
CA PHE A 441 9.62 12.43 1.69
C PHE A 441 8.39 12.53 0.79
N THR A 442 7.96 11.39 0.25
CA THR A 442 6.67 11.31 -0.40
C THR A 442 5.69 10.48 0.40
N GLU A 443 4.40 10.80 0.26
CA GLU A 443 3.28 10.13 0.92
C GLU A 443 2.18 9.84 -0.11
N PHE A 444 1.46 8.73 0.09
CA PHE A 444 0.45 8.29 -0.87
C PHE A 444 -0.86 9.08 -0.74
N CYS A 445 -1.16 9.63 0.44
CA CYS A 445 -2.32 10.49 0.66
C CYS A 445 -2.04 11.57 1.71
N GLN A 446 -2.84 12.64 1.70
CA GLN A 446 -2.66 13.77 2.61
C GLN A 446 -2.92 13.39 4.08
N HIS A 447 -3.77 12.40 4.34
CA HIS A 447 -3.99 11.88 5.69
C HIS A 447 -2.73 11.21 6.26
N SER A 448 -2.04 10.37 5.47
CA SER A 448 -0.75 9.77 5.87
C SER A 448 0.29 10.85 6.15
N HIS A 449 0.35 11.88 5.31
CA HIS A 449 1.23 13.03 5.52
C HIS A 449 0.95 13.75 6.84
N ASP A 450 -0.30 14.14 7.11
CA ASP A 450 -0.63 14.86 8.34
C ASP A 450 -0.45 13.99 9.58
N TRP A 451 -0.65 12.68 9.45
CA TRP A 451 -0.27 11.70 10.47
C TRP A 451 1.23 11.74 10.78
N SER A 452 2.06 11.63 9.75
CA SER A 452 3.52 11.78 9.81
C SER A 452 3.93 13.11 10.47
N ALA A 453 3.33 14.22 10.08
CA ALA A 453 3.64 15.54 10.62
C ALA A 453 3.35 15.67 12.12
N MET A 454 2.23 15.13 12.64
CA MET A 454 2.01 15.20 14.10
C MET A 454 2.88 14.21 14.86
N SER A 455 3.17 13.04 14.29
CA SER A 455 4.10 12.06 14.90
C SER A 455 5.48 12.66 15.10
N LEU A 456 5.97 13.45 14.13
CA LEU A 456 7.22 14.21 14.26
C LEU A 456 7.14 15.28 15.36
N LYS A 457 6.05 16.05 15.43
CA LYS A 457 5.85 17.04 16.51
C LYS A 457 5.89 16.39 17.91
N LYS A 458 5.36 15.17 18.06
CA LYS A 458 5.40 14.42 19.33
C LYS A 458 6.84 14.06 19.76
N LEU A 459 7.78 13.91 18.82
CA LEU A 459 9.18 13.59 19.13
C LEU A 459 9.94 14.74 19.79
N LYS A 460 9.42 15.98 19.75
CA LYS A 460 10.09 17.20 20.26
C LYS A 460 11.56 17.31 19.81
N SER A 461 11.83 16.86 18.59
CA SER A 461 13.18 16.74 18.05
C SER A 461 13.66 17.98 17.32
N GLY A 462 12.88 19.07 17.30
CA GLY A 462 13.12 20.24 16.43
C GLY A 462 12.94 19.92 14.94
N ILE A 463 12.33 18.79 14.59
CA ILE A 463 12.11 18.38 13.19
C ILE A 463 10.67 18.69 12.81
N ARG A 464 10.50 19.45 11.72
CA ARG A 464 9.20 19.76 11.15
C ARG A 464 9.10 19.23 9.73
N LEU A 465 7.95 18.62 9.41
CA LEU A 465 7.59 18.29 8.03
C LEU A 465 6.78 19.45 7.45
N THR A 466 7.18 19.93 6.27
CA THR A 466 6.47 21.05 5.62
C THR A 466 5.07 20.65 5.16
N ALA A 467 4.25 21.64 4.81
CA ALA A 467 3.02 21.36 4.07
C ALA A 467 3.36 20.60 2.77
N PRO A 468 2.57 19.59 2.38
CA PRO A 468 2.85 18.82 1.20
C PRO A 468 2.45 19.58 -0.06
N ILE A 469 3.24 19.42 -1.12
CA ILE A 469 2.86 19.80 -2.48
C ILE A 469 2.47 18.55 -3.28
N ILE A 470 1.59 18.70 -4.27
CA ILE A 470 1.26 17.59 -5.18
C ILE A 470 2.46 17.35 -6.09
N ASN A 471 2.93 16.10 -6.12
CA ASN A 471 3.98 15.69 -7.03
C ASN A 471 3.42 15.65 -8.47
N PRO A 472 3.98 16.44 -9.42
CA PRO A 472 3.53 16.43 -10.81
C PRO A 472 3.83 15.11 -11.54
N PHE A 473 4.70 14.27 -10.96
CA PHE A 473 5.08 12.95 -11.44
C PHE A 473 4.59 11.81 -10.53
N ARG A 474 3.51 12.04 -9.76
CA ARG A 474 2.83 10.97 -8.99
C ARG A 474 2.37 9.83 -9.89
N SER A 475 2.25 8.62 -9.35
CA SER A 475 1.73 7.47 -10.10
C SER A 475 0.32 7.74 -10.64
N PRO A 476 0.00 7.29 -11.88
CA PRO A 476 -1.33 7.49 -12.46
C PRO A 476 -2.35 6.42 -12.07
N VAL A 477 -2.04 5.59 -11.08
CA VAL A 477 -2.90 4.52 -10.60
C VAL A 477 -3.33 4.82 -9.18
N ARG A 478 -4.66 4.90 -8.99
CA ARG A 478 -5.25 5.06 -7.66
C ARG A 478 -5.01 3.81 -6.84
N MET A 479 -4.47 4.01 -5.65
CA MET A 479 -4.26 2.95 -4.68
C MET A 479 -5.60 2.61 -4.00
N PHE A 480 -5.91 1.32 -3.98
CA PHE A 480 -7.08 0.82 -3.27
C PHE A 480 -6.80 0.74 -1.76
N SER A 481 -7.77 1.17 -0.95
CA SER A 481 -7.80 0.98 0.50
C SER A 481 -9.15 0.39 0.90
N ASP A 482 -9.14 -0.67 1.69
CA ASP A 482 -10.35 -1.23 2.30
C ASP A 482 -10.78 -0.49 3.57
N GLU A 483 -9.88 0.25 4.21
CA GLU A 483 -10.11 1.01 5.45
C GLU A 483 -10.86 2.32 5.22
N ASN A 484 -10.47 3.10 4.20
CA ASN A 484 -11.09 4.39 3.90
C ASN A 484 -11.15 4.63 2.38
N CYS A 485 -11.78 5.72 1.95
CA CYS A 485 -11.92 6.05 0.52
C CYS A 485 -11.09 7.27 0.07
N LEU A 486 -10.10 7.67 0.87
CA LEU A 486 -9.26 8.83 0.56
C LEU A 486 -8.53 8.67 -0.78
N PRO A 487 -8.39 9.74 -1.57
CA PRO A 487 -7.64 9.69 -2.82
C PRO A 487 -6.16 9.42 -2.51
N SER A 488 -5.67 8.31 -3.03
CA SER A 488 -4.33 7.80 -2.72
C SER A 488 -3.63 7.37 -4.00
N TYR A 489 -2.39 7.80 -4.20
CA TYR A 489 -1.55 7.44 -5.35
C TYR A 489 -0.11 7.27 -4.87
N SER A 490 0.65 6.35 -5.46
CA SER A 490 2.07 6.24 -5.11
C SER A 490 2.80 7.55 -5.43
N ASN A 491 3.60 8.03 -4.48
CA ASN A 491 4.33 9.29 -4.54
C ASN A 491 3.45 10.53 -4.78
N ALA A 492 2.19 10.55 -4.29
CA ALA A 492 1.23 11.63 -4.54
C ALA A 492 1.67 13.00 -4.00
N PHE A 493 2.13 13.02 -2.75
CA PHE A 493 2.45 14.24 -2.01
C PHE A 493 3.92 14.27 -1.70
N LEU A 494 4.59 15.40 -1.97
CA LEU A 494 6.00 15.63 -1.69
C LEU A 494 6.13 16.69 -0.58
N SER A 495 6.93 16.40 0.43
CA SER A 495 7.31 17.37 1.47
C SER A 495 8.79 17.24 1.81
N HIS A 496 9.30 18.21 2.56
CA HIS A 496 10.68 18.22 3.02
C HIS A 496 10.78 18.51 4.52
N LEU A 497 11.94 18.25 5.11
CA LEU A 497 12.21 18.55 6.52
C LEU A 497 12.80 19.95 6.69
N GLU A 498 12.28 20.64 7.69
CA GLU A 498 12.86 21.82 8.30
C GLU A 498 13.39 21.45 9.69
N TYR A 499 14.53 22.03 10.06
CA TYR A 499 15.17 21.81 11.35
C TYR A 499 15.17 23.11 12.14
N GLU A 500 14.57 23.07 13.33
CA GLU A 500 14.53 24.16 14.29
C GLU A 500 15.63 23.94 15.35
N ASN A 501 16.33 25.01 15.73
CA ASN A 501 17.35 24.92 16.77
C ASN A 501 16.68 24.53 18.10
N ILE A 502 17.18 23.49 18.74
CA ILE A 502 16.62 22.95 19.99
C ILE A 502 16.78 23.96 21.15
N ASP A 503 17.69 24.93 21.02
CA ASP A 503 17.95 25.99 22.01
C ASP A 503 16.84 27.07 22.10
N ASP A 504 15.88 27.09 21.17
CA ASP A 504 14.77 28.08 21.16
C ASP A 504 13.54 27.65 22.01
N PHE A 505 13.65 26.53 22.76
CA PHE A 505 12.54 25.95 23.56
C PHE A 505 12.80 25.88 25.07
N GLU A 506 13.85 26.52 25.60
CA GLU A 506 14.04 26.70 27.06
C GLU A 506 13.26 27.88 27.65
#